data_AF-A0A8T0G9G5-F1
#
_entry.id   AF-A0A8T0G9G5-F1
#
_cell.length_a   1.000
_cell.length_b   1.000
_cell.length_c   1.000
_cell.angle_alpha   90.00
_cell.angle_beta   90.00
_cell.angle_gamma   90.00
#
_symmetry.space_group_name_H-M   'P 1'
#
loop_
_entity.id
_entity.type
_entity.pdbx_description
1 polymer ?
#
loop_
_entity_poly.entity_id
_entity_poly.type
_entity_poly.pdbx_seq_one_letter_code
_entity_poly.pdbx_strand_id
1 'polypeptide(L)'
;MNFSSRTNSLDVQKSIEDSVEKRTKTDYGPSLNRRMIVFMDDMNMPKVDTYGTQQPIAMLKLLIEKGGIYDRGKDLNWKRILDVQFIGAMGRPGGARNPVDPRFISLFNVFEIQFPADSALAHIYSAILEAHIQKLGADLKDLTTPITYITLKLYNYIIERLPPTPSRFHYIFNLRDLSRIYEGMTFSTPDKVKTVGQMIRLWRNECLRIFYDRLINDGDRQIVEAQLEAVVREKFDSVADEVLANPIIFGDYRNVLKPTEPRLYEDMHTFENDVKPLMEEVLEEYNLVYKPMNLVMFRDALEHLTRVHRIMRVPQGNALLVGVGGSGKKSLSNIGAFAAGCVVFQITLARGYDEEAFREDLKILYNMLGVENKAVVFLFTDAHVADEGFLELINNMLTSGMVPALFKEDEKDGMINQVRDAAAASGIVDTKENVWGYFINRCRGNLHITLAMSPVGDTLRTRCRNFPGLMKALREYFTDPNMQIDVVVTISQAAAGLLRWVLAMMNYYGILKVVAPKRNAVAAAEKMLSTAKAELERIEEEVAN
;
A
#
# COMPACT_ATOMS: atom_id res chain seq x y z
N MET A 1 5.45 12.81 -9.75
CA MET A 1 4.40 12.05 -10.48
C MET A 1 4.70 10.58 -10.31
N ASN A 2 3.72 9.76 -9.95
CA ASN A 2 3.90 8.32 -9.80
C ASN A 2 3.18 7.62 -10.96
N PHE A 3 3.88 6.78 -11.70
CA PHE A 3 3.29 6.07 -12.83
C PHE A 3 2.71 4.72 -12.40
N SER A 4 1.65 4.33 -13.09
CA SER A 4 1.00 3.04 -12.97
C SER A 4 0.87 2.39 -14.35
N SER A 5 0.30 1.19 -14.40
CA SER A 5 -0.02 0.55 -15.69
C SER A 5 -1.04 1.32 -16.54
N ARG A 6 -1.90 2.17 -15.96
CA ARG A 6 -2.95 2.92 -16.67
C ARG A 6 -2.59 4.37 -16.95
N THR A 7 -1.52 4.90 -16.36
CA THR A 7 -1.08 6.27 -16.63
C THR A 7 -0.89 6.49 -18.13
N ASN A 8 -1.60 7.48 -18.67
CA ASN A 8 -1.57 7.82 -20.09
C ASN A 8 -0.85 9.15 -20.34
N SER A 9 -0.61 9.50 -21.61
CA SER A 9 0.11 10.73 -21.97
C SER A 9 -0.63 12.01 -21.58
N LEU A 10 -1.97 11.99 -21.55
CA LEU A 10 -2.78 13.13 -21.15
C LEU A 10 -2.66 13.39 -19.65
N ASP A 11 -2.62 12.34 -18.83
CA ASP A 11 -2.48 12.45 -17.37
C ASP A 11 -1.16 13.14 -16.99
N VAL A 12 -0.07 12.74 -17.66
CA VAL A 12 1.26 13.34 -17.46
C VAL A 12 1.27 14.78 -17.94
N GLN A 13 0.67 15.07 -19.10
CA GLN A 13 0.56 16.43 -19.61
C GLN A 13 -0.21 17.33 -18.64
N LYS A 14 -1.41 16.91 -18.19
CA LYS A 14 -2.22 17.66 -17.22
C LYS A 14 -1.48 17.88 -15.90
N SER A 15 -0.74 16.89 -15.42
CA SER A 15 0.05 16.99 -14.18
C SER A 15 1.15 18.04 -14.27
N ILE A 16 1.83 18.13 -15.41
CA ILE A 16 2.85 19.17 -15.66
C ILE A 16 2.18 20.53 -15.85
N GLU A 17 1.09 20.60 -16.61
CA GLU A 17 0.35 21.84 -16.87
C GLU A 17 -0.26 22.45 -15.59
N ASP A 18 -0.71 21.64 -14.63
CA ASP A 18 -1.21 22.11 -13.32
C ASP A 18 -0.11 22.69 -12.42
N SER A 19 1.17 22.53 -12.80
CA SER A 19 2.34 23.01 -12.04
C SER A 19 3.09 24.15 -12.72
N VAL A 20 2.65 24.61 -13.89
CA VAL A 20 3.31 25.69 -14.65
C VAL A 20 2.35 26.83 -14.97
N GLU A 21 2.88 28.05 -14.98
CA GLU A 21 2.15 29.27 -15.30
C GLU A 21 2.45 29.70 -16.73
N LYS A 22 1.49 30.38 -17.36
CA LYS A 22 1.67 30.99 -18.68
C LYS A 22 2.47 32.28 -18.55
N ARG A 23 3.65 32.35 -19.18
CA ARG A 23 4.50 33.56 -19.19
C ARG A 23 4.26 34.42 -20.43
N THR A 24 4.17 33.79 -21.60
CA THR A 24 3.89 34.45 -22.88
C THR A 24 2.80 33.68 -23.64
N LYS A 25 2.51 34.04 -24.90
CA LYS A 25 1.51 33.32 -25.70
C LYS A 25 1.84 31.82 -25.83
N THR A 26 3.13 31.48 -25.92
CA THR A 26 3.62 30.11 -26.16
C THR A 26 4.49 29.55 -25.04
N ASP A 27 5.03 30.41 -24.17
CA ASP A 27 5.99 29.97 -23.14
C ASP A 27 5.31 29.82 -21.78
N TYR A 28 5.61 28.69 -21.16
CA TYR A 28 5.11 28.25 -19.86
C TYR A 28 6.30 27.85 -18.99
N GLY A 29 6.17 27.99 -17.68
CA GLY A 29 7.20 27.58 -16.73
C GLY A 29 6.75 27.78 -15.29
N PRO A 30 7.56 27.38 -14.30
CA PRO A 30 7.27 27.70 -12.91
C PRO A 30 7.26 29.23 -12.68
N SER A 31 6.80 29.65 -11.52
CA SER A 31 6.81 31.05 -11.09
C SER A 31 8.20 31.69 -11.28
N LEU A 32 8.22 33.00 -11.54
CA LEU A 32 9.44 33.75 -11.89
C LEU A 32 10.59 33.47 -10.92
N ASN A 33 11.80 33.31 -11.46
CA ASN A 33 13.05 33.00 -10.75
C ASN A 33 13.06 31.65 -9.99
N ARG A 34 12.16 30.72 -10.31
CA ARG A 34 12.19 29.34 -9.81
C ARG A 34 12.51 28.35 -10.91
N ARG A 35 12.99 27.17 -10.51
CA ARG A 35 13.20 26.01 -11.37
C ARG A 35 12.34 24.86 -10.87
N MET A 36 11.64 24.18 -11.77
CA MET A 36 10.76 23.05 -11.45
C MET A 36 11.49 21.74 -11.68
N ILE A 37 11.37 20.81 -10.72
CA ILE A 37 11.89 19.45 -10.85
C ILE A 37 10.71 18.50 -11.01
N VAL A 38 10.63 17.84 -12.15
CA VAL A 38 9.68 16.79 -12.45
C VAL A 38 10.29 15.46 -12.08
N PHE A 39 9.91 14.94 -10.91
CA PHE A 39 10.25 13.58 -10.49
C PHE A 39 9.20 12.57 -10.98
N MET A 40 9.64 11.57 -11.73
CA MET A 40 8.82 10.49 -12.30
C MET A 40 9.17 9.17 -11.60
N ASP A 41 8.32 8.72 -10.69
CA ASP A 41 8.50 7.42 -10.04
C ASP A 41 7.81 6.31 -10.83
N ASP A 42 8.33 5.09 -10.74
CA ASP A 42 7.84 3.91 -11.46
C ASP A 42 7.71 4.14 -12.99
N MET A 43 8.67 4.88 -13.58
CA MET A 43 8.64 5.34 -14.97
C MET A 43 8.37 4.22 -16.00
N ASN A 44 8.69 2.97 -15.68
CA ASN A 44 8.53 1.83 -16.56
C ASN A 44 7.28 0.97 -16.32
N MET A 45 6.34 1.44 -15.49
CA MET A 45 5.04 0.81 -15.27
C MET A 45 4.00 0.99 -16.39
N PRO A 46 3.94 2.11 -17.15
CA PRO A 46 2.89 2.31 -18.15
C PRO A 46 2.78 1.17 -19.15
N LYS A 47 1.54 0.80 -19.49
CA LYS A 47 1.27 -0.32 -20.40
C LYS A 47 1.83 -0.03 -21.79
N VAL A 48 2.41 -1.07 -22.38
CA VAL A 48 2.86 -1.09 -23.77
C VAL A 48 1.65 -1.36 -24.66
N ASP A 49 1.46 -0.54 -25.69
CA ASP A 49 0.42 -0.76 -26.70
C ASP A 49 0.75 -1.93 -27.63
N THR A 50 -0.15 -2.22 -28.57
CA THR A 50 0.00 -3.31 -29.54
C THR A 50 1.23 -3.17 -30.45
N TYR A 51 1.79 -1.96 -30.55
CA TYR A 51 2.92 -1.64 -31.41
C TYR A 51 4.24 -1.50 -30.62
N GLY A 52 4.26 -1.83 -29.33
CA GLY A 52 5.46 -1.75 -28.53
C GLY A 52 5.75 -0.36 -27.95
N THR A 53 4.80 0.58 -27.99
CA THR A 53 4.99 1.97 -27.53
C THR A 53 4.30 2.22 -26.19
N GLN A 54 4.94 3.01 -25.33
CA GLN A 54 4.35 3.52 -24.09
C GLN A 54 4.00 5.00 -24.27
N GLN A 55 2.71 5.34 -24.31
CA GLN A 55 2.25 6.70 -24.64
C GLN A 55 2.84 7.79 -23.72
N PRO A 56 2.93 7.63 -22.38
CA PRO A 56 3.54 8.64 -21.52
C PRO A 56 5.01 8.88 -21.84
N ILE A 57 5.74 7.81 -22.13
CA ILE A 57 7.18 7.86 -22.46
C ILE A 57 7.40 8.54 -23.80
N ALA A 58 6.59 8.23 -24.81
CA ALA A 58 6.67 8.89 -26.12
C ALA A 58 6.40 10.40 -26.02
N MET A 59 5.41 10.80 -25.21
CA MET A 59 5.12 12.23 -24.96
C MET A 59 6.26 12.91 -24.20
N LEU A 60 6.77 12.29 -23.13
CA LEU A 60 7.90 12.82 -22.37
C LEU A 60 9.16 12.93 -23.22
N LYS A 61 9.41 11.98 -24.12
CA LYS A 61 10.52 12.06 -25.08
C LYS A 61 10.40 13.33 -25.92
N LEU A 62 9.22 13.63 -26.45
CA LEU A 62 8.98 14.86 -27.20
C LEU A 62 9.25 16.09 -26.33
N LEU A 63 8.72 16.11 -25.11
CA LEU A 63 8.89 17.22 -24.17
C LEU A 63 10.36 17.49 -23.83
N ILE A 64 11.11 16.45 -23.47
CA ILE A 64 12.51 16.58 -23.05
C ILE A 64 13.41 16.91 -24.24
N GLU A 65 13.18 16.29 -25.40
CA GLU A 65 14.03 16.49 -26.58
C GLU A 65 13.78 17.84 -27.26
N LYS A 66 12.52 18.29 -27.32
CA LYS A 66 12.13 19.52 -28.05
C LYS A 66 11.80 20.71 -27.14
N GLY A 67 11.77 20.52 -25.83
CA GLY A 67 11.48 21.58 -24.85
C GLY A 67 10.02 22.07 -24.87
N GLY A 68 9.09 21.24 -25.33
CA GLY A 68 7.68 21.62 -25.43
C GLY A 68 6.74 20.50 -25.86
N ILE A 69 5.45 20.79 -25.82
CA ILE A 69 4.36 19.86 -26.17
C ILE A 69 3.23 20.60 -26.90
N TYR A 70 2.44 19.87 -27.68
CA TYR A 70 1.26 20.43 -28.34
C TYR A 70 0.04 20.46 -27.41
N ASP A 71 -0.77 21.51 -27.51
CA ASP A 71 -2.09 21.53 -26.88
C ASP A 71 -3.00 20.48 -27.49
N ARG A 72 -3.71 19.72 -26.66
CA ARG A 72 -4.62 18.64 -27.14
C ARG A 72 -6.05 19.14 -27.08
N GLY A 73 -6.78 19.04 -28.20
CA GLY A 73 -8.21 19.40 -28.28
C GLY A 73 -8.50 20.87 -28.56
N LYS A 74 -7.49 21.71 -28.82
CA LYS A 74 -7.62 23.09 -29.32
C LYS A 74 -6.90 23.24 -30.67
N ASP A 75 -6.37 24.42 -30.97
CA ASP A 75 -5.70 24.75 -32.25
C ASP A 75 -4.33 24.07 -32.48
N LEU A 76 -3.97 23.03 -31.71
CA LEU A 76 -2.66 22.36 -31.77
C LEU A 76 -1.47 23.32 -31.64
N ASN A 77 -1.57 24.30 -30.74
CA ASN A 77 -0.49 25.25 -30.48
C ASN A 77 0.69 24.57 -29.77
N TRP A 78 1.91 24.93 -30.16
CA TRP A 78 3.14 24.49 -29.48
C TRP A 78 3.34 25.29 -28.18
N LYS A 79 3.37 24.58 -27.05
CA LYS A 79 3.68 25.13 -25.72
C LYS A 79 5.12 24.80 -25.37
N ARG A 80 5.96 25.83 -25.23
CA ARG A 80 7.34 25.70 -24.74
C ARG A 80 7.33 25.66 -23.22
N ILE A 81 8.03 24.69 -22.65
CA ILE A 81 8.09 24.47 -21.20
C ILE A 81 9.52 24.81 -20.76
N LEU A 82 9.68 25.92 -20.04
CA LEU A 82 10.96 26.50 -19.64
C LEU A 82 11.25 26.24 -18.16
N ASP A 83 12.53 26.28 -17.79
CA ASP A 83 13.03 26.13 -16.41
C ASP A 83 12.60 24.83 -15.70
N VAL A 84 12.50 23.74 -16.46
CA VAL A 84 12.15 22.41 -15.94
C VAL A 84 13.35 21.46 -16.01
N GLN A 85 13.51 20.62 -14.99
CA GLN A 85 14.45 19.51 -14.94
C GLN A 85 13.70 18.21 -14.69
N PHE A 86 14.15 17.12 -15.29
CA PHE A 86 13.51 15.80 -15.17
C PHE A 86 14.41 14.83 -14.41
N ILE A 87 13.80 14.09 -13.49
CA ILE A 87 14.43 13.00 -12.75
C ILE A 87 13.48 11.81 -12.82
N GLY A 88 13.99 10.63 -13.17
CA GLY A 88 13.21 9.40 -13.25
C GLY A 88 13.75 8.34 -12.30
N ALA A 89 12.85 7.57 -11.68
CA ALA A 89 13.15 6.35 -10.96
C ALA A 89 12.36 5.19 -11.59
N MET A 90 13.02 4.04 -11.73
CA MET A 90 12.37 2.82 -12.21
C MET A 90 13.04 1.57 -11.64
N GLY A 91 12.23 0.54 -11.39
CA GLY A 91 12.76 -0.78 -11.05
C GLY A 91 13.28 -1.52 -12.28
N ARG A 92 14.03 -2.61 -12.07
CA ARG A 92 14.46 -3.48 -13.18
C ARG A 92 13.22 -4.06 -13.92
N PRO A 93 13.27 -4.22 -15.26
CA PRO A 93 12.18 -4.85 -16.01
C PRO A 93 11.84 -6.25 -15.48
N GLY A 94 10.54 -6.58 -15.44
CA GLY A 94 10.00 -7.79 -14.83
C GLY A 94 8.91 -7.50 -13.79
N GLY A 95 8.07 -8.50 -13.49
CA GLY A 95 7.01 -8.35 -12.47
C GLY A 95 5.99 -7.24 -12.77
N ALA A 96 5.62 -7.07 -14.04
CA ALA A 96 4.81 -5.98 -14.65
C ALA A 96 5.51 -4.66 -14.99
N ARG A 97 6.80 -4.53 -14.67
CA ARG A 97 7.62 -3.43 -15.19
C ARG A 97 8.10 -3.75 -16.60
N ASN A 98 7.97 -2.79 -17.51
CA ASN A 98 8.29 -2.94 -18.92
C ASN A 98 9.71 -2.41 -19.22
N PRO A 99 10.37 -2.87 -20.30
CA PRO A 99 11.53 -2.16 -20.83
C PRO A 99 11.09 -0.80 -21.39
N VAL A 100 11.92 0.23 -21.20
CA VAL A 100 11.67 1.59 -21.67
C VAL A 100 12.42 1.84 -22.97
N ASP A 101 11.86 2.65 -23.88
CA ASP A 101 12.50 3.02 -25.15
C ASP A 101 13.93 3.56 -24.93
N PRO A 102 14.96 2.91 -25.50
CA PRO A 102 16.35 3.35 -25.36
C PRO A 102 16.59 4.79 -25.82
N ARG A 103 15.83 5.30 -26.80
CA ARG A 103 15.90 6.68 -27.29
C ARG A 103 15.41 7.70 -26.27
N PHE A 104 14.58 7.27 -25.33
CA PHE A 104 14.17 8.10 -24.21
C PHE A 104 15.21 8.04 -23.10
N ILE A 105 15.71 6.84 -22.77
CA ILE A 105 16.75 6.66 -21.75
C ILE A 105 18.04 7.42 -22.11
N SER A 106 18.40 7.53 -23.40
CA SER A 106 19.55 8.32 -23.86
C SER A 106 19.48 9.81 -23.54
N LEU A 107 18.31 10.33 -23.13
CA LEU A 107 18.14 11.72 -22.67
C LEU A 107 18.52 11.90 -21.19
N PHE A 108 18.88 10.83 -20.48
CA PHE A 108 19.18 10.83 -19.06
C PHE A 108 20.61 10.36 -18.78
N ASN A 109 21.17 10.85 -17.67
CA ASN A 109 22.27 10.18 -16.99
C ASN A 109 21.69 9.08 -16.09
N VAL A 110 22.08 7.83 -16.33
CA VAL A 110 21.53 6.67 -15.62
C VAL A 110 22.46 6.27 -14.48
N PHE A 111 21.92 6.23 -13.26
CA PHE A 111 22.62 5.75 -12.07
C PHE A 111 21.95 4.48 -11.56
N GLU A 112 22.73 3.44 -11.31
CA GLU A 112 22.23 2.23 -10.65
C GLU A 112 22.41 2.37 -9.13
N ILE A 113 21.30 2.43 -8.40
CA ILE A 113 21.30 2.48 -6.94
C ILE A 113 21.35 1.05 -6.40
N GLN A 114 22.48 0.67 -5.81
CA GLN A 114 22.66 -0.64 -5.16
C GLN A 114 22.03 -0.65 -3.76
N PHE A 115 21.70 -1.85 -3.28
CA PHE A 115 21.28 -2.02 -1.90
C PHE A 115 22.43 -1.63 -0.93
N PRO A 116 22.13 -0.92 0.17
CA PRO A 116 23.14 -0.59 1.17
C PRO A 116 23.76 -1.85 1.79
N ALA A 117 25.03 -1.77 2.17
CA ALA A 117 25.68 -2.83 2.92
C ALA A 117 25.04 -3.01 4.31
N ASP A 118 25.10 -4.24 4.85
CA ASP A 118 24.53 -4.57 6.17
C ASP A 118 25.07 -3.68 7.30
N SER A 119 26.34 -3.27 7.24
CA SER A 119 26.96 -2.35 8.20
C SER A 119 26.32 -0.95 8.16
N ALA A 120 25.96 -0.47 6.96
CA ALA A 120 25.26 0.80 6.80
C ALA A 120 23.82 0.70 7.33
N LEU A 121 23.11 -0.40 7.05
CA LEU A 121 21.78 -0.65 7.60
C LEU A 121 21.81 -0.70 9.13
N ALA A 122 22.79 -1.41 9.72
CA ALA A 122 22.96 -1.50 11.15
C ALA A 122 23.19 -0.11 11.79
N HIS A 123 24.03 0.72 11.17
CA HIS A 123 24.29 2.08 11.64
C HIS A 123 23.03 2.97 11.58
N ILE A 124 22.33 2.98 10.43
CA ILE A 124 21.13 3.81 10.22
C ILE A 124 20.05 3.48 11.25
N TYR A 125 19.72 2.20 11.39
CA TYR A 125 18.61 1.78 12.25
C TYR A 125 18.95 1.86 13.73
N SER A 126 20.23 1.62 14.09
CA SER A 126 20.68 1.86 15.46
C SER A 126 20.52 3.34 15.83
N ALA A 127 20.95 4.27 14.97
CA ALA A 127 20.85 5.70 15.24
C ALA A 127 19.40 6.18 15.42
N ILE A 128 18.47 5.64 14.63
CA ILE A 128 17.03 5.96 14.75
C ILE A 128 16.50 5.52 16.12
N LEU A 129 16.81 4.29 16.53
CA LEU A 129 16.31 3.73 17.78
C LEU A 129 16.94 4.38 19.01
N GLU A 130 18.23 4.69 18.95
CA GLU A 130 18.98 5.29 20.05
C GLU A 130 18.36 6.62 20.49
N ALA A 131 17.99 7.49 19.54
CA ALA A 131 17.35 8.78 19.82
C ALA A 131 16.02 8.65 20.58
N HIS A 132 15.33 7.52 20.44
CA HIS A 132 14.10 7.22 21.16
C HIS A 132 14.37 6.57 22.52
N ILE A 133 15.17 5.52 22.56
CA ILE A 133 15.46 4.74 23.77
C ILE A 133 16.09 5.62 24.87
N GLN A 134 16.90 6.61 24.52
CA GLN A 134 17.48 7.55 25.48
C GLN A 134 16.41 8.28 26.34
N LYS A 135 15.17 8.39 25.85
CA LYS A 135 14.04 9.01 26.57
C LYS A 135 13.32 8.06 27.53
N LEU A 136 13.47 6.74 27.37
CA LEU A 136 12.70 5.72 28.10
C LEU A 136 13.33 5.34 29.44
N GLY A 137 14.66 5.36 29.53
CA GLY A 137 15.39 5.03 30.76
C GLY A 137 16.86 4.70 30.52
N ALA A 138 17.68 4.79 31.57
CA ALA A 138 19.11 4.47 31.47
C ALA A 138 19.36 2.98 31.18
N ASP A 139 18.54 2.10 31.76
CA ASP A 139 18.70 0.63 31.69
C ASP A 139 18.44 0.05 30.29
N LEU A 140 17.83 0.84 29.40
CA LEU A 140 17.48 0.41 28.04
C LEU A 140 18.51 0.87 26.99
N LYS A 141 19.45 1.75 27.34
CA LYS A 141 20.35 2.42 26.37
C LYS A 141 21.18 1.45 25.52
N ASP A 142 21.63 0.36 26.12
CA ASP A 142 22.50 -0.62 25.45
C ASP A 142 21.73 -1.63 24.58
N LEU A 143 20.39 -1.52 24.49
CA LEU A 143 19.56 -2.45 23.71
C LEU A 143 19.55 -2.16 22.21
N THR A 144 19.94 -0.96 21.79
CA THR A 144 19.84 -0.52 20.39
C THR A 144 20.56 -1.45 19.42
N THR A 145 21.84 -1.74 19.67
CA THR A 145 22.66 -2.57 18.78
C THR A 145 22.19 -4.03 18.76
N PRO A 146 21.92 -4.68 19.92
CA PRO A 146 21.32 -6.02 19.95
C PRO A 146 19.98 -6.13 19.20
N ILE A 147 19.05 -5.19 19.40
CA ILE A 147 17.75 -5.16 18.70
C ILE A 147 17.97 -5.05 17.19
N THR A 148 18.89 -4.16 16.77
CA THR A 148 19.17 -3.96 15.35
C THR A 148 19.76 -5.21 14.71
N TYR A 149 20.67 -5.89 15.40
CA TYR A 149 21.25 -7.15 14.94
C TYR A 149 20.19 -8.24 14.73
N ILE A 150 19.33 -8.50 15.72
CA ILE A 150 18.29 -9.54 15.59
C ILE A 150 17.25 -9.19 14.52
N THR A 151 16.93 -7.90 14.34
CA THR A 151 15.99 -7.43 13.32
C THR A 151 16.53 -7.68 11.91
N LEU A 152 17.79 -7.33 11.65
CA LEU A 152 18.42 -7.56 10.34
C LEU A 152 18.59 -9.04 10.05
N LYS A 153 18.95 -9.84 11.06
CA LYS A 153 19.06 -11.30 10.92
C LYS A 153 17.71 -11.95 10.58
N LEU A 154 16.63 -11.53 11.25
CA LEU A 154 15.27 -11.97 10.93
C LEU A 154 14.85 -11.54 9.52
N TYR A 155 15.11 -10.29 9.15
CA TYR A 155 14.77 -9.74 7.83
C TYR A 155 15.47 -10.49 6.68
N ASN A 156 16.78 -10.70 6.79
CA ASN A 156 17.55 -11.42 5.77
C ASN A 156 17.07 -12.86 5.63
N TYR A 157 16.76 -13.53 6.74
CA TYR A 157 16.20 -14.88 6.72
C TYR A 157 14.82 -14.93 6.02
N ILE A 158 13.94 -13.97 6.30
CA ILE A 158 12.62 -13.88 5.68
C ILE A 158 12.74 -13.66 4.16
N ILE A 159 13.62 -12.77 3.70
CA ILE A 159 13.83 -12.54 2.27
C ILE A 159 14.29 -13.80 1.56
N GLU A 160 15.20 -14.55 2.17
CA GLU A 160 15.74 -15.78 1.59
C GLU A 160 14.69 -16.91 1.56
N ARG A 161 13.95 -17.09 2.66
CA ARG A 161 13.03 -18.23 2.82
C ARG A 161 11.64 -18.01 2.26
N LEU A 162 11.18 -16.76 2.16
CA LEU A 162 9.82 -16.41 1.74
C LEU A 162 9.82 -15.50 0.51
N PRO A 163 10.41 -15.92 -0.64
CA PRO A 163 10.40 -15.12 -1.85
C PRO A 163 8.98 -15.00 -2.44
N PRO A 164 8.69 -13.92 -3.18
CA PRO A 164 7.39 -13.74 -3.81
C PRO A 164 7.16 -14.78 -4.91
N THR A 165 6.00 -15.41 -4.89
CA THR A 165 5.53 -16.37 -5.92
C THR A 165 4.18 -15.93 -6.48
N PRO A 166 3.66 -16.51 -7.58
CA PRO A 166 2.32 -16.15 -8.07
C PRO A 166 1.20 -16.33 -7.02
N SER A 167 1.29 -17.33 -6.14
CA SER A 167 0.34 -17.54 -5.04
C SER A 167 0.57 -16.62 -3.85
N ARG A 168 1.81 -16.15 -3.65
CA ARG A 168 2.24 -15.27 -2.55
C ARG A 168 2.87 -13.99 -3.09
N PHE A 169 2.20 -13.38 -4.06
CA PHE A 169 2.75 -12.25 -4.84
C PHE A 169 3.03 -11.01 -3.97
N HIS A 170 2.42 -10.97 -2.79
CA HIS A 170 2.54 -9.89 -1.83
C HIS A 170 3.70 -10.06 -0.83
N TYR A 171 4.44 -11.17 -0.88
CA TYR A 171 5.62 -11.42 -0.04
C TYR A 171 6.84 -10.61 -0.54
N ILE A 172 6.69 -9.29 -0.56
CA ILE A 172 7.71 -8.35 -1.00
C ILE A 172 8.18 -7.56 0.22
N PHE A 173 9.29 -7.98 0.81
CA PHE A 173 9.87 -7.32 1.98
C PHE A 173 10.98 -6.37 1.55
N ASN A 174 10.94 -5.13 2.04
CA ASN A 174 11.89 -4.08 1.67
C ASN A 174 12.27 -3.21 2.88
N LEU A 175 13.18 -2.25 2.69
CA LEU A 175 13.67 -1.38 3.77
C LEU A 175 12.57 -0.54 4.44
N ARG A 176 11.43 -0.28 3.78
CA ARG A 176 10.30 0.40 4.41
C ARG A 176 9.66 -0.47 5.49
N ASP A 177 9.68 -1.80 5.33
CA ASP A 177 9.17 -2.73 6.34
C ASP A 177 10.04 -2.66 7.60
N LEU A 178 11.37 -2.63 7.44
CA LEU A 178 12.29 -2.36 8.56
C LEU A 178 11.96 -1.02 9.22
N SER A 179 11.88 0.07 8.46
CA SER A 179 11.60 1.40 9.01
C SER A 179 10.30 1.44 9.82
N ARG A 180 9.26 0.68 9.42
CA ARG A 180 7.98 0.59 10.14
C ARG A 180 8.08 -0.15 11.47
N ILE A 181 8.97 -1.13 11.60
CA ILE A 181 9.24 -1.82 12.88
C ILE A 181 9.82 -0.79 13.86
N TYR A 182 10.82 -0.02 13.42
CA TYR A 182 11.42 1.03 14.26
C TYR A 182 10.43 2.13 14.61
N GLU A 183 9.63 2.59 13.64
CA GLU A 183 8.54 3.54 13.88
C GLU A 183 7.56 3.01 14.94
N GLY A 184 7.12 1.76 14.84
CA GLY A 184 6.23 1.15 15.82
C GLY A 184 6.84 1.05 17.23
N MET A 185 8.14 0.76 17.32
CA MET A 185 8.85 0.78 18.60
C MET A 185 8.90 2.18 19.23
N THR A 186 8.84 3.26 18.44
CA THR A 186 8.80 4.64 18.97
C THR A 186 7.48 5.01 19.64
N PHE A 187 6.44 4.17 19.57
CA PHE A 187 5.21 4.37 20.35
C PHE A 187 5.36 4.00 21.83
N SER A 188 6.49 3.39 22.22
CA SER A 188 6.79 3.14 23.63
C SER A 188 6.93 4.45 24.41
N THR A 189 6.44 4.43 25.65
CA THR A 189 6.53 5.55 26.60
C THR A 189 7.23 5.10 27.89
N PRO A 190 7.89 6.02 28.62
CA PRO A 190 8.57 5.69 29.88
C PRO A 190 7.62 5.12 30.95
N ASP A 191 6.33 5.47 30.86
CA ASP A 191 5.29 4.97 31.77
C ASP A 191 5.00 3.48 31.61
N LYS A 192 5.11 2.97 30.37
CA LYS A 192 4.70 1.61 30.00
C LYS A 192 5.86 0.67 29.72
N VAL A 193 6.98 1.17 29.19
CA VAL A 193 8.15 0.35 28.84
C VAL A 193 9.32 0.77 29.72
N LYS A 194 9.62 -0.07 30.72
CA LYS A 194 10.66 0.16 31.73
C LYS A 194 11.73 -0.93 31.74
N THR A 195 11.34 -2.16 31.39
CA THR A 195 12.25 -3.32 31.43
C THR A 195 12.70 -3.74 30.04
N VAL A 196 13.84 -4.45 29.99
CA VAL A 196 14.33 -5.08 28.75
C VAL A 196 13.27 -6.03 28.18
N GLY A 197 12.64 -6.87 29.01
CA GLY A 197 11.60 -7.80 28.60
C GLY A 197 10.44 -7.11 27.88
N GLN A 198 9.93 -6.01 28.44
CA GLN A 198 8.85 -5.21 27.83
C GLN A 198 9.25 -4.62 26.47
N MET A 199 10.48 -4.09 26.35
CA MET A 199 10.97 -3.51 25.10
C MET A 199 11.13 -4.57 24.00
N ILE A 200 11.70 -5.73 24.33
CA ILE A 200 11.87 -6.83 23.37
C ILE A 200 10.52 -7.47 23.01
N ARG A 201 9.58 -7.50 23.94
CA ARG A 201 8.21 -7.95 23.67
C ARG A 201 7.45 -7.00 22.73
N LEU A 202 7.66 -5.69 22.88
CA LEU A 202 7.17 -4.69 21.90
C LEU A 202 7.81 -4.90 20.52
N TRP A 203 9.13 -5.09 20.46
CA TRP A 203 9.83 -5.42 19.22
C TRP A 203 9.23 -6.66 18.54
N ARG A 204 8.96 -7.73 19.30
CA ARG A 204 8.30 -8.94 18.80
C ARG A 204 6.94 -8.62 18.20
N ASN A 205 6.11 -7.84 18.88
CA ASN A 205 4.80 -7.43 18.36
C ASN A 205 4.98 -6.71 17.01
N GLU A 206 5.87 -5.74 16.93
CA GLU A 206 6.11 -4.97 15.71
C GLU A 206 6.63 -5.84 14.55
N CYS A 207 7.51 -6.80 14.82
CA CYS A 207 7.93 -7.79 13.81
C CYS A 207 6.75 -8.63 13.31
N LEU A 208 5.86 -9.09 14.19
CA LEU A 208 4.69 -9.86 13.80
C LEU A 208 3.71 -9.03 12.95
N ARG A 209 3.44 -7.78 13.34
CA ARG A 209 2.55 -6.86 12.60
C ARG A 209 3.05 -6.54 11.19
N ILE A 210 4.36 -6.58 10.96
CA ILE A 210 4.98 -6.23 9.67
C ILE A 210 5.25 -7.45 8.79
N PHE A 211 5.76 -8.54 9.38
CA PHE A 211 6.17 -9.73 8.64
C PHE A 211 5.14 -10.86 8.69
N TYR A 212 4.65 -11.19 9.88
CA TYR A 212 3.81 -12.36 10.11
C TYR A 212 2.39 -12.17 9.58
N ASP A 213 1.82 -10.99 9.80
CA ASP A 213 0.44 -10.68 9.44
C ASP A 213 0.17 -10.61 7.93
N ARG A 214 1.24 -10.66 7.12
CA ARG A 214 1.19 -10.76 5.67
C ARG A 214 1.08 -12.21 5.17
N LEU A 215 1.34 -13.20 6.03
CA LEU A 215 1.50 -14.59 5.63
C LEU A 215 0.16 -15.32 5.54
N ILE A 216 0.01 -16.10 4.47
CA ILE A 216 -1.27 -16.71 4.10
C ILE A 216 -1.49 -18.11 4.69
N ASN A 217 -0.43 -18.81 5.11
CA ASN A 217 -0.51 -20.18 5.60
C ASN A 217 0.34 -20.39 6.85
N ASP A 218 -0.02 -21.41 7.62
CA ASP A 218 0.59 -21.68 8.93
C ASP A 218 2.02 -22.21 8.83
N GLY A 219 2.38 -22.86 7.72
CA GLY A 219 3.76 -23.27 7.47
C GLY A 219 4.71 -22.07 7.37
N ASP A 220 4.34 -21.04 6.60
CA ASP A 220 5.14 -19.81 6.49
C ASP A 220 5.19 -19.05 7.82
N ARG A 221 4.07 -19.02 8.54
CA ARG A 221 3.96 -18.41 9.88
C ARG A 221 4.93 -19.07 10.86
N GLN A 222 4.97 -20.40 10.87
CA GLN A 222 5.90 -21.17 11.70
C GLN A 222 7.36 -20.90 11.34
N ILE A 223 7.70 -20.70 10.06
CA ILE A 223 9.06 -20.32 9.63
C ILE A 223 9.48 -18.99 10.28
N VAL A 224 8.58 -18.00 10.33
CA VAL A 224 8.87 -16.70 10.94
C VAL A 224 8.91 -16.80 12.46
N GLU A 225 7.97 -17.51 13.08
CA GLU A 225 7.93 -17.70 14.54
C GLU A 225 9.16 -18.43 15.06
N ALA A 226 9.57 -19.53 14.42
CA ALA A 226 10.75 -20.30 14.81
C ALA A 226 12.03 -19.46 14.69
N GLN A 227 12.16 -18.66 13.61
CA GLN A 227 13.30 -17.78 13.47
C GLN A 227 13.27 -16.63 14.50
N LEU A 228 12.09 -16.08 14.79
CA LEU A 228 11.93 -15.05 15.81
C LEU A 228 12.34 -15.58 17.19
N GLU A 229 11.88 -16.78 17.57
CA GLU A 229 12.30 -17.43 18.81
C GLU A 229 13.82 -17.65 18.85
N ALA A 230 14.41 -18.16 17.76
CA ALA A 230 15.85 -18.40 17.70
C ALA A 230 16.67 -17.12 17.92
N VAL A 231 16.32 -16.00 17.27
CA VAL A 231 17.06 -14.73 17.44
C VAL A 231 16.85 -14.10 18.82
N VAL A 232 15.67 -14.28 19.44
CA VAL A 232 15.41 -13.83 20.81
C VAL A 232 16.26 -14.63 21.79
N ARG A 233 16.25 -15.96 21.72
CA ARG A 233 17.07 -16.81 22.61
C ARG A 233 18.57 -16.61 22.41
N GLU A 234 19.01 -16.24 21.21
CA GLU A 234 20.43 -15.93 20.94
C GLU A 234 20.93 -14.69 21.69
N LYS A 235 20.12 -13.63 21.83
CA LYS A 235 20.56 -12.33 22.38
C LYS A 235 19.92 -11.95 23.71
N PHE A 236 18.77 -12.53 24.03
CA PHE A 236 17.91 -12.13 25.14
C PHE A 236 17.38 -13.34 25.91
N ASP A 237 18.18 -14.40 26.06
CA ASP A 237 17.79 -15.66 26.69
C ASP A 237 17.17 -15.47 28.09
N SER A 238 17.71 -14.55 28.89
CA SER A 238 17.24 -14.27 30.26
C SER A 238 15.80 -13.75 30.35
N VAL A 239 15.27 -13.15 29.27
CA VAL A 239 13.90 -12.64 29.19
C VAL A 239 13.08 -13.35 28.11
N ALA A 240 13.63 -14.42 27.50
CA ALA A 240 13.04 -15.05 26.34
C ALA A 240 11.64 -15.60 26.61
N ASP A 241 11.43 -16.25 27.77
CA ASP A 241 10.14 -16.85 28.09
C ASP A 241 9.03 -15.80 28.31
N GLU A 242 9.37 -14.65 28.93
CA GLU A 242 8.46 -13.49 29.05
C GLU A 242 8.12 -12.90 27.68
N VAL A 243 9.13 -12.71 26.83
CA VAL A 243 8.98 -12.13 25.48
C VAL A 243 8.15 -13.04 24.59
N LEU A 244 8.36 -14.36 24.66
CA LEU A 244 7.73 -15.36 23.79
C LEU A 244 6.34 -15.80 24.28
N ALA A 245 5.94 -15.43 25.50
CA ALA A 245 4.61 -15.74 26.03
C ALA A 245 3.48 -15.23 25.11
N ASN A 246 2.41 -16.01 25.00
CA ASN A 246 1.19 -15.67 24.26
C ASN A 246 0.02 -15.46 25.22
N PRO A 247 -0.99 -14.65 24.85
CA PRO A 247 -1.11 -13.92 23.58
C PRO A 247 -0.22 -12.66 23.55
N ILE A 248 0.01 -12.11 22.35
CA ILE A 248 0.76 -10.86 22.15
C ILE A 248 -0.16 -9.79 21.57
N ILE A 249 -0.57 -8.85 22.43
CA ILE A 249 -1.62 -7.89 22.10
C ILE A 249 -1.18 -6.51 22.59
N PHE A 250 -0.82 -5.65 21.65
CA PHE A 250 -0.51 -4.27 21.96
C PHE A 250 -1.57 -3.33 21.42
N GLY A 251 -1.96 -2.37 22.23
CA GLY A 251 -2.89 -1.32 21.84
C GLY A 251 -3.03 -0.23 22.89
N ASP A 252 -3.82 0.77 22.56
CA ASP A 252 -4.06 1.96 23.36
C ASP A 252 -5.55 2.08 23.74
N TYR A 253 -6.16 0.94 24.09
CA TYR A 253 -7.61 0.78 24.22
C TYR A 253 -8.20 1.30 25.54
N ARG A 254 -7.43 1.32 26.64
CA ARG A 254 -7.94 1.58 27.99
C ARG A 254 -8.74 2.89 28.11
N ASN A 255 -8.32 3.90 27.35
CA ASN A 255 -8.90 5.25 27.37
C ASN A 255 -9.61 5.59 26.06
N VAL A 256 -10.15 4.60 25.35
CA VAL A 256 -10.84 4.84 24.07
C VAL A 256 -12.05 5.75 24.24
N LEU A 257 -12.89 5.50 25.23
CA LEU A 257 -14.11 6.28 25.47
C LEU A 257 -13.89 7.51 26.36
N LYS A 258 -12.63 7.76 26.77
CA LYS A 258 -12.25 8.86 27.67
C LYS A 258 -11.42 9.91 26.92
N PRO A 259 -12.04 10.89 26.26
CA PRO A 259 -11.33 11.87 25.43
C PRO A 259 -10.37 12.77 26.21
N THR A 260 -10.53 12.88 27.54
CA THR A 260 -9.70 13.72 28.41
C THR A 260 -8.41 13.06 28.88
N GLU A 261 -8.26 11.75 28.71
CA GLU A 261 -7.09 10.99 29.17
C GLU A 261 -6.20 10.59 27.99
N PRO A 262 -4.86 10.65 28.13
CA PRO A 262 -3.97 10.18 27.09
C PRO A 262 -4.14 8.68 26.87
N ARG A 263 -4.13 8.27 25.59
CA ARG A 263 -4.09 6.86 25.20
C ARG A 263 -2.63 6.44 25.05
N LEU A 264 -2.22 5.42 25.80
CA LEU A 264 -0.84 4.93 25.82
C LEU A 264 -0.77 3.55 25.16
N TYR A 265 0.21 3.35 24.28
CA TYR A 265 0.44 2.05 23.64
C TYR A 265 1.09 1.09 24.63
N GLU A 266 0.40 0.00 24.97
CA GLU A 266 0.83 -0.95 25.99
C GLU A 266 0.46 -2.40 25.65
N ASP A 267 1.09 -3.34 26.36
CA ASP A 267 0.70 -4.76 26.31
C ASP A 267 -0.59 -4.96 27.13
N MET A 268 -1.62 -5.47 26.47
CA MET A 268 -2.94 -5.70 27.07
C MET A 268 -3.04 -7.09 27.73
N HIS A 269 -2.03 -7.95 27.57
CA HIS A 269 -1.90 -9.30 28.16
C HIS A 269 -2.99 -10.32 27.81
N THR A 270 -4.29 -10.02 27.97
CA THR A 270 -5.39 -10.99 27.72
C THR A 270 -6.49 -10.44 26.83
N PHE A 271 -7.08 -11.28 25.97
CA PHE A 271 -8.24 -10.87 25.18
C PHE A 271 -9.50 -10.81 26.04
N GLU A 272 -9.69 -11.80 26.91
CA GLU A 272 -10.94 -12.04 27.62
C GLU A 272 -11.24 -10.97 28.68
N ASN A 273 -10.23 -10.54 29.44
CA ASN A 273 -10.42 -9.62 30.56
C ASN A 273 -10.10 -8.17 30.20
N ASP A 274 -9.09 -7.94 29.34
CA ASP A 274 -8.58 -6.59 29.10
C ASP A 274 -9.08 -5.97 27.79
N VAL A 275 -9.27 -6.76 26.73
CA VAL A 275 -9.61 -6.22 25.39
C VAL A 275 -11.09 -6.37 25.07
N LYS A 276 -11.67 -7.55 25.30
CA LYS A 276 -13.04 -7.87 24.93
C LYS A 276 -14.06 -6.93 25.59
N PRO A 277 -14.03 -6.68 26.91
CA PRO A 277 -15.01 -5.80 27.54
C PRO A 277 -14.96 -4.38 26.97
N LEU A 278 -13.76 -3.85 26.73
CA LEU A 278 -13.58 -2.53 26.12
C LEU A 278 -14.14 -2.47 24.70
N MET A 279 -13.94 -3.51 23.90
CA MET A 279 -14.44 -3.55 22.52
C MET A 279 -15.96 -3.76 22.44
N GLU A 280 -16.55 -4.46 23.41
CA GLU A 280 -18.00 -4.59 23.56
C GLU A 280 -18.62 -3.24 23.96
N GLU A 281 -18.03 -2.51 24.91
CA GLU A 281 -18.47 -1.15 25.28
C GLU A 281 -18.39 -0.19 24.09
N VAL A 282 -17.30 -0.24 23.31
CA VAL A 282 -17.15 0.53 22.06
C VAL A 282 -18.23 0.18 21.04
N LEU A 283 -18.59 -1.10 20.92
CA LEU A 283 -19.66 -1.54 20.00
C LEU A 283 -21.04 -1.04 20.46
N GLU A 284 -21.31 -1.03 21.76
CA GLU A 284 -22.53 -0.49 22.33
C GLU A 284 -22.67 1.01 22.02
N GLU A 285 -21.64 1.80 22.31
CA GLU A 285 -21.58 3.23 22.00
C GLU A 285 -21.74 3.50 20.50
N TYR A 286 -21.10 2.70 19.65
CA TYR A 286 -21.28 2.79 18.20
C TYR A 286 -22.75 2.57 17.81
N ASN A 287 -23.42 1.57 18.39
CA ASN A 287 -24.80 1.21 18.09
C ASN A 287 -25.82 2.25 18.57
N LEU A 288 -25.46 3.13 19.52
CA LEU A 288 -26.29 4.26 19.94
C LEU A 288 -26.35 5.37 18.90
N VAL A 289 -25.25 5.60 18.18
CA VAL A 289 -25.10 6.72 17.24
C VAL A 289 -25.36 6.30 15.79
N TYR A 290 -24.97 5.09 15.43
CA TYR A 290 -25.00 4.59 14.05
C TYR A 290 -25.98 3.42 13.89
N LYS A 291 -26.14 2.96 12.65
CA LYS A 291 -26.96 1.78 12.36
C LYS A 291 -26.43 0.57 13.16
N PRO A 292 -27.27 -0.07 14.00
CA PRO A 292 -26.82 -1.15 14.87
C PRO A 292 -26.17 -2.32 14.12
N MET A 293 -25.06 -2.81 14.66
CA MET A 293 -24.36 -3.99 14.21
C MET A 293 -24.33 -5.04 15.34
N ASN A 294 -24.88 -6.22 15.06
CA ASN A 294 -24.88 -7.35 15.98
C ASN A 294 -23.64 -8.21 15.71
N LEU A 295 -22.50 -7.79 16.24
CA LEU A 295 -21.23 -8.50 16.09
C LEU A 295 -20.89 -9.22 17.39
N VAL A 296 -20.44 -10.47 17.25
CA VAL A 296 -19.94 -11.25 18.38
C VAL A 296 -18.43 -11.07 18.44
N MET A 297 -17.92 -10.59 19.58
CA MET A 297 -16.49 -10.38 19.81
C MET A 297 -15.83 -11.67 20.30
N PHE A 298 -15.58 -12.60 19.38
CA PHE A 298 -14.73 -13.78 19.63
C PHE A 298 -13.27 -13.47 19.32
N ARG A 299 -12.36 -14.37 19.72
CA ARG A 299 -10.91 -14.14 19.68
C ARG A 299 -10.39 -13.64 18.32
N ASP A 300 -10.73 -14.29 17.22
CA ASP A 300 -10.22 -13.85 15.91
C ASP A 300 -10.77 -12.47 15.50
N ALA A 301 -12.02 -12.17 15.86
CA ALA A 301 -12.59 -10.84 15.62
C ALA A 301 -11.83 -9.76 16.40
N LEU A 302 -11.44 -10.04 17.65
CA LEU A 302 -10.62 -9.15 18.46
C LEU A 302 -9.19 -9.03 17.91
N GLU A 303 -8.58 -10.14 17.49
CA GLU A 303 -7.27 -10.11 16.84
C GLU A 303 -7.27 -9.24 15.58
N HIS A 304 -8.28 -9.36 14.72
CA HIS A 304 -8.39 -8.52 13.53
C HIS A 304 -8.73 -7.06 13.87
N LEU A 305 -9.64 -6.83 14.81
CA LEU A 305 -10.01 -5.48 15.23
C LEU A 305 -8.83 -4.71 15.80
N THR A 306 -8.05 -5.35 16.68
CA THR A 306 -6.89 -4.74 17.32
C THR A 306 -5.85 -4.29 16.29
N ARG A 307 -5.63 -5.11 15.26
CA ARG A 307 -4.72 -4.81 14.17
C ARG A 307 -5.22 -3.72 13.23
N VAL A 308 -6.49 -3.76 12.83
CA VAL A 308 -7.13 -2.71 12.02
C VAL A 308 -7.10 -1.37 12.74
N HIS A 309 -7.45 -1.35 14.02
CA HIS A 309 -7.36 -0.16 14.87
C HIS A 309 -5.93 0.38 14.92
N ARG A 310 -4.94 -0.50 15.16
CA ARG A 310 -3.53 -0.11 15.19
C ARG A 310 -3.13 0.62 13.90
N ILE A 311 -3.53 0.11 12.73
CA ILE A 311 -3.21 0.76 11.44
C ILE A 311 -3.81 2.17 11.37
N MET A 312 -5.04 2.35 11.85
CA MET A 312 -5.73 3.65 11.86
C MET A 312 -5.12 4.65 12.86
N ARG A 313 -4.38 4.18 13.88
CA ARG A 313 -3.68 5.04 14.83
C ARG A 313 -2.29 5.46 14.35
N VAL A 314 -1.74 4.81 13.34
CA VAL A 314 -0.44 5.16 12.75
C VAL A 314 -0.64 6.24 11.67
N PRO A 315 0.12 7.35 11.68
CA PRO A 315 0.09 8.35 10.62
C PRO A 315 0.30 7.72 9.23
N GLN A 316 -0.52 8.10 8.25
CA GLN A 316 -0.49 7.51 6.90
C GLN A 316 -0.67 5.98 6.88
N GLY A 317 -1.31 5.43 7.92
CA GLY A 317 -1.66 4.02 8.01
C GLY A 317 -2.79 3.66 7.06
N ASN A 318 -2.46 2.85 6.05
CA ASN A 318 -3.42 2.33 5.07
C ASN A 318 -3.50 0.80 5.22
N ALA A 319 -4.68 0.24 4.98
CA ALA A 319 -4.96 -1.17 5.12
C ALA A 319 -5.53 -1.76 3.82
N LEU A 320 -5.17 -3.01 3.53
CA LEU A 320 -5.73 -3.80 2.44
C LEU A 320 -6.25 -5.09 3.06
N LEU A 321 -7.49 -5.03 3.52
CA LEU A 321 -8.22 -6.13 4.13
C LEU A 321 -8.66 -7.10 3.04
N VAL A 322 -8.00 -8.24 2.97
CA VAL A 322 -8.37 -9.25 1.98
C VAL A 322 -9.10 -10.39 2.66
N GLY A 323 -10.27 -10.77 2.19
CA GLY A 323 -11.01 -11.90 2.75
C GLY A 323 -12.26 -12.22 1.94
N VAL A 324 -12.80 -13.42 2.13
CA VAL A 324 -14.07 -13.84 1.51
C VAL A 324 -15.26 -12.98 1.99
N GLY A 325 -16.37 -12.99 1.25
CA GLY A 325 -17.60 -12.33 1.69
C GLY A 325 -18.08 -12.86 3.05
N GLY A 326 -18.63 -11.99 3.90
CA GLY A 326 -19.11 -12.37 5.24
C GLY A 326 -18.07 -12.36 6.36
N SER A 327 -16.77 -12.23 6.05
CA SER A 327 -15.67 -12.17 7.04
C SER A 327 -15.63 -10.93 7.97
N GLY A 328 -16.66 -10.08 7.94
CA GLY A 328 -16.72 -8.92 8.83
C GLY A 328 -15.78 -7.75 8.50
N LYS A 329 -14.99 -7.79 7.40
CA LYS A 329 -14.06 -6.71 6.98
C LYS A 329 -14.64 -5.30 7.13
N LYS A 330 -15.82 -5.06 6.57
CA LYS A 330 -16.51 -3.77 6.62
C LYS A 330 -16.86 -3.38 8.06
N SER A 331 -17.46 -4.31 8.80
CA SER A 331 -17.94 -4.08 10.15
C SER A 331 -16.80 -3.81 11.13
N LEU A 332 -15.72 -4.60 11.05
CA LEU A 332 -14.51 -4.40 11.86
C LEU A 332 -13.78 -3.11 11.50
N SER A 333 -13.77 -2.71 10.22
CA SER A 333 -13.24 -1.40 9.82
C SER A 333 -14.04 -0.25 10.41
N ASN A 334 -15.37 -0.35 10.46
CA ASN A 334 -16.22 0.68 11.05
C ASN A 334 -16.00 0.81 12.56
N ILE A 335 -15.94 -0.31 13.30
CA ILE A 335 -15.67 -0.28 14.74
C ILE A 335 -14.25 0.23 15.00
N GLY A 336 -13.27 -0.26 14.24
CA GLY A 336 -11.87 0.17 14.37
C GLY A 336 -11.73 1.68 14.13
N ALA A 337 -12.44 2.22 13.14
CA ALA A 337 -12.45 3.65 12.86
C ALA A 337 -13.09 4.44 14.00
N PHE A 338 -14.24 3.97 14.51
CA PHE A 338 -14.92 4.61 15.64
C PHE A 338 -14.04 4.62 16.90
N ALA A 339 -13.43 3.48 17.24
CA ALA A 339 -12.47 3.37 18.34
C ALA A 339 -11.27 4.30 18.17
N ALA A 340 -10.76 4.45 16.95
CA ALA A 340 -9.65 5.34 16.63
C ALA A 340 -10.03 6.83 16.68
N GLY A 341 -11.33 7.16 16.70
CA GLY A 341 -11.85 8.53 16.62
C GLY A 341 -11.92 9.06 15.18
N CYS A 342 -11.92 8.16 14.20
CA CYS A 342 -11.95 8.50 12.78
C CYS A 342 -13.39 8.45 12.23
N VAL A 343 -13.71 9.36 11.33
CA VAL A 343 -14.97 9.33 10.57
C VAL A 343 -14.84 8.36 9.41
N VAL A 344 -15.84 7.51 9.16
CA VAL A 344 -15.84 6.63 7.99
C VAL A 344 -16.47 7.35 6.81
N PHE A 345 -15.73 7.44 5.71
CA PHE A 345 -16.23 7.90 4.42
C PHE A 345 -16.37 6.71 3.46
N GLN A 346 -17.54 6.55 2.85
CA GLN A 346 -17.84 5.50 1.90
C GLN A 346 -18.62 6.06 0.72
N ILE A 347 -18.21 5.74 -0.51
CA ILE A 347 -18.97 6.13 -1.71
C ILE A 347 -20.23 5.28 -1.87
N THR A 348 -21.27 5.87 -2.46
CA THR A 348 -22.52 5.18 -2.79
C THR A 348 -22.70 5.15 -4.29
N LEU A 349 -22.56 3.97 -4.89
CA LEU A 349 -22.73 3.82 -6.34
C LEU A 349 -24.21 4.02 -6.72
N ALA A 350 -24.46 4.97 -7.62
CA ALA A 350 -25.75 5.17 -8.27
C ALA A 350 -25.71 4.71 -9.73
N ARG A 351 -26.89 4.60 -10.38
CA ARG A 351 -26.94 4.26 -11.81
C ARG A 351 -26.27 5.38 -12.62
N GLY A 352 -25.25 5.03 -13.41
CA GLY A 352 -24.47 5.99 -14.19
C GLY A 352 -23.30 6.62 -13.43
N TYR A 353 -22.93 6.08 -12.27
CA TYR A 353 -21.77 6.54 -11.52
C TYR A 353 -20.47 6.27 -12.28
N ASP A 354 -19.76 7.33 -12.66
CA ASP A 354 -18.55 7.31 -13.47
C ASP A 354 -17.36 7.97 -12.74
N GLU A 355 -16.24 8.19 -13.44
CA GLU A 355 -15.05 8.81 -12.84
C GLU A 355 -15.29 10.26 -12.41
N GLU A 356 -16.16 11.01 -13.09
CA GLU A 356 -16.46 12.40 -12.73
C GLU A 356 -17.24 12.45 -11.41
N ALA A 357 -18.28 11.62 -11.27
CA ALA A 357 -19.00 11.46 -10.01
C ALA A 357 -18.06 11.04 -8.86
N PHE A 358 -17.12 10.13 -9.13
CA PHE A 358 -16.14 9.72 -8.13
C PHE A 358 -15.19 10.86 -7.74
N ARG A 359 -14.74 11.69 -8.67
CA ARG A 359 -13.93 12.88 -8.38
C ARG A 359 -14.67 13.86 -7.48
N GLU A 360 -15.96 14.08 -7.70
CA GLU A 360 -16.77 14.95 -6.83
C GLU A 360 -16.90 14.39 -5.41
N ASP A 361 -17.11 13.08 -5.24
CA ASP A 361 -17.08 12.44 -3.91
C ASP A 361 -15.72 12.61 -3.23
N LEU A 362 -14.61 12.49 -3.99
CA LEU A 362 -13.28 12.71 -3.45
C LEU A 362 -13.06 14.17 -3.03
N LYS A 363 -13.66 15.16 -3.71
CA LYS A 363 -13.59 16.56 -3.25
C LYS A 363 -14.21 16.74 -1.87
N ILE A 364 -15.34 16.09 -1.61
CA ILE A 364 -15.98 16.08 -0.28
C ILE A 364 -15.03 15.49 0.77
N LEU A 365 -14.43 14.34 0.46
CA LEU A 365 -13.43 13.70 1.33
C LEU A 365 -12.25 14.64 1.64
N TYR A 366 -11.66 15.28 0.63
CA TYR A 366 -10.54 16.21 0.82
C TYR A 366 -10.91 17.48 1.59
N ASN A 367 -12.17 17.93 1.51
CA ASN A 367 -12.67 19.02 2.35
C ASN A 367 -12.70 18.61 3.84
N MET A 368 -13.27 17.44 4.15
CA MET A 368 -13.27 16.90 5.52
C MET A 368 -11.86 16.75 6.09
N LEU A 369 -10.93 16.28 5.26
CA LEU A 369 -9.54 16.03 5.65
C LEU A 369 -8.75 17.32 5.92
N GLY A 370 -8.82 18.30 5.01
CA GLY A 370 -7.94 19.46 5.02
C GLY A 370 -8.56 20.72 5.61
N VAL A 371 -9.82 21.01 5.28
CA VAL A 371 -10.54 22.19 5.78
C VAL A 371 -11.08 21.92 7.18
N GLU A 372 -11.88 20.86 7.34
CA GLU A 372 -12.49 20.52 8.63
C GLU A 372 -11.51 19.84 9.61
N ASN A 373 -10.34 19.41 9.13
CA ASN A 373 -9.31 18.75 9.92
C ASN A 373 -9.76 17.49 10.66
N LYS A 374 -10.60 16.67 10.01
CA LYS A 374 -11.08 15.42 10.58
C LYS A 374 -10.20 14.27 10.13
N ALA A 375 -9.87 13.36 11.04
CA ALA A 375 -9.31 12.07 10.67
C ALA A 375 -10.39 11.22 10.00
N VAL A 376 -10.14 10.76 8.78
CA VAL A 376 -11.12 10.04 7.96
C VAL A 376 -10.56 8.71 7.46
N VAL A 377 -11.34 7.66 7.66
CA VAL A 377 -11.13 6.36 7.04
C VAL A 377 -11.95 6.28 5.75
N PHE A 378 -11.28 6.30 4.61
CA PHE A 378 -11.92 6.02 3.33
C PHE A 378 -12.04 4.50 3.14
N LEU A 379 -13.25 3.98 3.31
CA LEU A 379 -13.55 2.56 3.18
C LEU A 379 -14.02 2.23 1.76
N PHE A 380 -13.18 1.51 1.03
CA PHE A 380 -13.42 1.17 -0.36
C PHE A 380 -13.41 -0.35 -0.57
N THR A 381 -14.44 -0.90 -1.21
CA THR A 381 -14.63 -2.36 -1.33
C THR A 381 -14.61 -2.79 -2.80
N ASP A 382 -14.46 -4.09 -3.08
CA ASP A 382 -14.58 -4.61 -4.45
C ASP A 382 -15.88 -4.19 -5.15
N ALA A 383 -16.97 -4.11 -4.40
CA ALA A 383 -18.28 -3.71 -4.93
C ALA A 383 -18.31 -2.25 -5.40
N HIS A 384 -17.37 -1.41 -4.95
CA HIS A 384 -17.23 -0.02 -5.38
C HIS A 384 -16.45 0.14 -6.68
N VAL A 385 -15.76 -0.91 -7.16
CA VAL A 385 -14.98 -0.85 -8.41
C VAL A 385 -15.91 -1.01 -9.60
N ALA A 386 -16.65 0.05 -9.94
CA ALA A 386 -17.47 0.11 -11.15
C ALA A 386 -16.60 0.30 -12.41
N ASP A 387 -15.54 1.11 -12.31
CA ASP A 387 -14.51 1.28 -13.33
C ASP A 387 -13.12 1.06 -12.70
N GLU A 388 -12.23 0.36 -13.40
CA GLU A 388 -10.83 0.19 -13.03
C GLU A 388 -10.07 1.54 -12.95
N GLY A 389 -10.60 2.62 -13.54
CA GLY A 389 -10.08 3.98 -13.40
C GLY A 389 -10.11 4.49 -11.95
N PHE A 390 -11.03 3.99 -11.12
CA PHE A 390 -11.11 4.40 -9.71
C PHE A 390 -9.86 3.98 -8.94
N LEU A 391 -9.30 2.83 -9.27
CA LEU A 391 -8.08 2.32 -8.65
C LEU A 391 -6.85 3.16 -9.02
N GLU A 392 -6.87 3.84 -10.16
CA GLU A 392 -5.82 4.80 -10.52
C GLU A 392 -5.86 6.03 -9.60
N LEU A 393 -7.05 6.55 -9.31
CA LEU A 393 -7.20 7.67 -8.39
C LEU A 393 -6.76 7.27 -6.97
N ILE A 394 -7.16 6.08 -6.51
CA ILE A 394 -6.73 5.53 -5.21
C ILE A 394 -5.21 5.30 -5.17
N ASN A 395 -4.62 4.80 -6.25
CA ASN A 395 -3.17 4.63 -6.38
C ASN A 395 -2.44 5.98 -6.20
N ASN A 396 -2.96 7.05 -6.80
CA ASN A 396 -2.43 8.40 -6.58
C ASN A 396 -2.59 8.83 -5.12
N MET A 397 -3.75 8.63 -4.50
CA MET A 397 -3.94 8.94 -3.07
C MET A 397 -2.94 8.19 -2.17
N LEU A 398 -2.66 6.92 -2.43
CA LEU A 398 -1.71 6.11 -1.64
C LEU A 398 -0.23 6.49 -1.85
N THR A 399 0.09 7.08 -2.99
CA THR A 399 1.47 7.42 -3.37
C THR A 399 1.77 8.90 -3.17
N SER A 400 1.03 9.80 -3.84
CA SER A 400 1.17 11.26 -3.74
C SER A 400 0.34 11.90 -2.63
N GLY A 401 -0.66 11.21 -2.07
CA GLY A 401 -1.53 11.77 -1.03
C GLY A 401 -2.68 12.63 -1.57
N MET A 402 -2.69 12.87 -2.88
CA MET A 402 -3.71 13.65 -3.58
C MET A 402 -3.86 13.17 -5.02
N VAL A 403 -5.08 13.25 -5.53
CA VAL A 403 -5.39 13.01 -6.95
C VAL A 403 -4.96 14.23 -7.78
N PRO A 404 -4.16 14.06 -8.85
CA PRO A 404 -3.80 15.16 -9.74
C PRO A 404 -5.01 15.84 -10.39
N ALA A 405 -4.96 17.16 -10.50
CA ALA A 405 -6.02 17.99 -11.10
C ALA A 405 -7.44 17.67 -10.54
N LEU A 406 -7.53 17.39 -9.23
CA LEU A 406 -8.82 17.14 -8.56
C LEU A 406 -9.63 18.44 -8.41
N PHE A 407 -8.96 19.53 -8.08
CA PHE A 407 -9.55 20.85 -7.84
C PHE A 407 -9.17 21.82 -8.96
N LYS A 408 -10.14 22.61 -9.39
CA LYS A 408 -9.90 23.78 -10.25
C LYS A 408 -9.20 24.88 -9.45
N GLU A 409 -8.63 25.87 -10.15
CA GLU A 409 -7.83 26.91 -9.51
C GLU A 409 -8.63 27.79 -8.54
N ASP A 410 -9.88 28.09 -8.86
CA ASP A 410 -10.84 28.80 -8.01
C ASP A 410 -11.20 28.00 -6.74
N GLU A 411 -11.40 26.69 -6.88
CA GLU A 411 -11.64 25.79 -5.74
C GLU A 411 -10.40 25.72 -4.82
N LYS A 412 -9.19 25.64 -5.40
CA LYS A 412 -7.92 25.67 -4.65
C LYS A 412 -7.80 26.97 -3.85
N ASP A 413 -8.07 28.12 -4.46
CA ASP A 413 -8.00 29.43 -3.78
C ASP A 413 -8.99 29.53 -2.62
N GLY A 414 -10.22 29.01 -2.81
CA GLY A 414 -11.21 28.93 -1.75
C GLY A 414 -10.76 28.09 -0.55
N MET A 415 -10.10 26.95 -0.80
CA MET A 415 -9.56 26.09 0.27
C MET A 415 -8.36 26.72 0.97
N ILE A 416 -7.44 27.31 0.20
CA ILE A 416 -6.24 28.00 0.72
C ILE A 416 -6.64 29.10 1.70
N ASN A 417 -7.64 29.91 1.35
CA ASN A 417 -8.12 30.98 2.23
C ASN A 417 -8.71 30.44 3.54
N GLN A 418 -9.36 29.27 3.52
CA GLN A 418 -9.93 28.66 4.74
C GLN A 418 -8.86 28.05 5.67
N VAL A 419 -7.74 27.58 5.13
CA VAL A 419 -6.67 26.97 5.95
C VAL A 419 -5.51 27.91 6.25
N ARG A 420 -5.52 29.14 5.69
CA ARG A 420 -4.43 30.11 5.81
C ARG A 420 -4.08 30.44 7.26
N ASP A 421 -5.08 30.69 8.09
CA ASP A 421 -4.88 31.01 9.51
C ASP A 421 -4.24 29.85 10.28
N ALA A 422 -4.67 28.61 9.99
CA ALA A 422 -4.10 27.40 10.58
C ALA A 422 -2.65 27.15 10.10
N ALA A 423 -2.36 27.45 8.84
CA ALA A 423 -1.01 27.36 8.27
C ALA A 423 -0.07 28.39 8.92
N ALA A 424 -0.52 29.64 9.09
CA ALA A 424 0.22 30.69 9.77
C ALA A 424 0.49 30.34 11.23
N ALA A 425 -0.51 29.80 11.95
CA ALA A 425 -0.34 29.30 13.32
C ALA A 425 0.67 28.13 13.42
N SER A 426 0.85 27.37 12.35
CA SER A 426 1.84 26.29 12.24
C SER A 426 3.23 26.78 11.78
N GLY A 427 3.44 28.09 11.67
CA GLY A 427 4.71 28.70 11.27
C GLY A 427 5.00 28.62 9.76
N ILE A 428 4.01 28.31 8.93
CA ILE A 428 4.16 28.27 7.48
C ILE A 428 4.11 29.69 6.92
N VAL A 429 5.07 30.05 6.06
CA VAL A 429 5.09 31.34 5.37
C VAL A 429 3.87 31.46 4.45
N ASP A 430 3.14 32.56 4.55
CA ASP A 430 1.88 32.81 3.83
C ASP A 430 2.11 33.06 2.32
N THR A 431 2.33 31.98 1.58
CA THR A 431 2.30 31.95 0.12
C THR A 431 1.33 30.89 -0.36
N LYS A 432 0.73 31.10 -1.54
CA LYS A 432 -0.26 30.19 -2.13
C LYS A 432 0.28 28.75 -2.20
N GLU A 433 1.51 28.57 -2.70
CA GLU A 433 2.14 27.24 -2.79
C GLU A 433 2.41 26.60 -1.42
N ASN A 434 2.88 27.38 -0.43
CA ASN A 434 3.23 26.83 0.88
C ASN A 434 1.98 26.41 1.66
N VAL A 435 0.92 27.23 1.61
CA VAL A 435 -0.36 26.94 2.25
C VAL A 435 -1.04 25.75 1.56
N TRP A 436 -0.92 25.63 0.23
CA TRP A 436 -1.39 24.43 -0.48
C TRP A 436 -0.60 23.18 -0.09
N GLY A 437 0.73 23.29 0.04
CA GLY A 437 1.57 22.21 0.57
C GLY A 437 1.16 21.80 2.00
N TYR A 438 0.84 22.76 2.85
CA TYR A 438 0.29 22.53 4.19
C TYR A 438 -1.05 21.78 4.12
N PHE A 439 -1.98 22.21 3.26
CA PHE A 439 -3.25 21.52 3.03
C PHE A 439 -3.06 20.05 2.63
N ILE A 440 -2.17 19.77 1.67
CA ILE A 440 -1.87 18.40 1.23
C ILE A 440 -1.30 17.57 2.39
N ASN A 441 -0.34 18.11 3.14
CA ASN A 441 0.27 17.41 4.27
C ASN A 441 -0.76 17.12 5.37
N ARG A 442 -1.65 18.07 5.65
CA ARG A 442 -2.78 17.89 6.57
C ARG A 442 -3.72 16.79 6.11
N CYS A 443 -4.10 16.80 4.83
CA CYS A 443 -4.91 15.74 4.24
C CYS A 443 -4.25 14.36 4.35
N ARG A 444 -2.93 14.28 4.08
CA ARG A 444 -2.16 13.03 4.20
C ARG A 444 -2.07 12.53 5.63
N GLY A 445 -1.97 13.43 6.61
CA GLY A 445 -1.94 13.06 8.02
C GLY A 445 -3.27 12.50 8.51
N ASN A 446 -4.38 13.02 7.97
CA ASN A 446 -5.74 12.67 8.39
C ASN A 446 -6.38 11.53 7.59
N LEU A 447 -5.80 11.12 6.46
CA LEU A 447 -6.39 10.13 5.55
C LEU A 447 -5.87 8.72 5.83
N HIS A 448 -6.80 7.81 6.09
CA HIS A 448 -6.56 6.37 6.15
C HIS A 448 -7.38 5.66 5.08
N ILE A 449 -6.72 5.01 4.12
CA ILE A 449 -7.42 4.24 3.08
C ILE A 449 -7.51 2.78 3.53
N THR A 450 -8.73 2.27 3.66
CA THR A 450 -9.01 0.86 3.96
C THR A 450 -9.67 0.21 2.75
N LEU A 451 -8.93 -0.68 2.10
CA LEU A 451 -9.37 -1.42 0.94
C LEU A 451 -9.86 -2.80 1.37
N ALA A 452 -11.14 -3.11 1.20
CA ALA A 452 -11.71 -4.41 1.52
C ALA A 452 -11.95 -5.24 0.26
N MET A 453 -11.04 -6.15 -0.03
CA MET A 453 -11.00 -6.93 -1.29
C MET A 453 -11.20 -8.42 -1.03
N SER A 454 -11.61 -9.14 -2.07
CA SER A 454 -11.78 -10.58 -2.11
C SER A 454 -10.56 -11.23 -2.76
N PRO A 455 -10.02 -12.32 -2.20
CA PRO A 455 -8.93 -13.05 -2.82
C PRO A 455 -9.39 -14.04 -3.88
N VAL A 456 -10.71 -14.19 -4.08
CA VAL A 456 -11.25 -15.17 -5.03
C VAL A 456 -10.91 -14.76 -6.46
N GLY A 457 -10.19 -15.63 -7.16
CA GLY A 457 -9.78 -15.42 -8.55
C GLY A 457 -8.48 -14.63 -8.72
N ASP A 458 -8.20 -14.21 -9.96
CA ASP A 458 -6.95 -13.51 -10.31
C ASP A 458 -7.05 -11.98 -10.22
N THR A 459 -8.24 -11.44 -9.94
CA THR A 459 -8.53 -10.00 -10.03
C THR A 459 -7.70 -9.18 -9.05
N LEU A 460 -7.68 -9.57 -7.78
CA LEU A 460 -6.89 -8.89 -6.75
C LEU A 460 -5.40 -8.87 -7.08
N ARG A 461 -4.85 -10.03 -7.47
CA ARG A 461 -3.44 -10.15 -7.90
C ARG A 461 -3.14 -9.24 -9.08
N THR A 462 -4.04 -9.19 -10.06
CA THR A 462 -3.88 -8.35 -11.25
C THR A 462 -3.91 -6.86 -10.88
N ARG A 463 -4.84 -6.43 -10.02
CA ARG A 463 -4.93 -5.05 -9.52
C ARG A 463 -3.69 -4.65 -8.74
N CYS A 464 -3.25 -5.45 -7.77
CA CYS A 464 -2.05 -5.17 -6.97
C CYS A 464 -0.78 -5.05 -7.83
N ARG A 465 -0.70 -5.83 -8.91
CA ARG A 465 0.41 -5.75 -9.87
C ARG A 465 0.31 -4.49 -10.76
N ASN A 466 -0.89 -4.10 -11.14
CA ASN A 466 -1.15 -2.97 -12.04
C ASN A 466 -1.05 -1.61 -11.33
N PHE A 467 -1.31 -1.59 -10.02
CA PHE A 467 -1.37 -0.40 -9.17
C PHE A 467 -0.45 -0.58 -7.93
N PRO A 468 0.84 -0.22 -8.02
CA PRO A 468 1.82 -0.42 -6.95
C PRO A 468 1.46 0.26 -5.62
N GLY A 469 0.67 1.33 -5.65
CA GLY A 469 0.14 2.00 -4.45
C GLY A 469 -0.73 1.07 -3.60
N LEU A 470 -1.50 0.16 -4.21
CA LEU A 470 -2.30 -0.83 -3.47
C LEU A 470 -1.40 -1.79 -2.68
N MET A 471 -0.23 -2.14 -3.23
CA MET A 471 0.77 -2.92 -2.51
C MET A 471 1.38 -2.15 -1.34
N LYS A 472 1.49 -0.81 -1.43
CA LYS A 472 1.94 0.02 -0.30
C LYS A 472 0.90 0.06 0.83
N ALA A 473 -0.39 -0.08 0.49
CA ALA A 473 -1.52 -0.20 1.42
C ALA A 473 -1.66 -1.61 2.03
N LEU A 474 -0.82 -2.59 1.67
CA LEU A 474 -0.80 -3.90 2.32
C LEU A 474 -0.45 -3.77 3.80
N ARG A 475 -1.51 -3.66 4.60
CA ARG A 475 -1.55 -4.16 5.97
C ARG A 475 -2.86 -4.99 6.10
N GLU A 476 -2.63 -6.29 6.27
CA GLU A 476 -3.47 -7.41 6.77
C GLU A 476 -4.58 -8.11 5.97
N TYR A 477 -4.53 -9.46 6.03
CA TYR A 477 -5.32 -10.44 5.29
C TYR A 477 -6.12 -11.37 6.24
N PHE A 478 -7.42 -11.58 5.96
CA PHE A 478 -8.29 -12.65 6.48
C PHE A 478 -8.15 -13.94 5.65
N THR A 479 -7.66 -15.01 6.27
CA THR A 479 -7.90 -16.40 5.85
C THR A 479 -8.57 -17.10 7.02
N ASP A 480 -9.86 -17.39 6.89
CA ASP A 480 -10.68 -17.99 7.93
C ASP A 480 -10.36 -19.49 8.07
N PRO A 481 -9.88 -19.96 9.24
CA PRO A 481 -9.74 -21.39 9.53
C PRO A 481 -11.07 -22.16 9.50
N ASN A 482 -12.21 -21.46 9.58
CA ASN A 482 -13.56 -22.04 9.51
C ASN A 482 -14.08 -22.25 8.07
N MET A 483 -13.30 -21.91 7.04
CA MET A 483 -13.63 -22.16 5.63
C MET A 483 -12.95 -23.39 5.04
N GLN A 484 -12.48 -24.31 5.89
CA GLN A 484 -12.10 -25.64 5.42
C GLN A 484 -13.35 -26.50 5.18
N ILE A 485 -13.30 -27.39 4.19
CA ILE A 485 -14.45 -28.20 3.77
C ILE A 485 -15.03 -29.00 4.96
N ASP A 486 -14.16 -29.50 5.83
CA ASP A 486 -14.46 -30.20 7.07
C ASP A 486 -15.20 -29.33 8.10
N VAL A 487 -14.91 -28.03 8.18
CA VAL A 487 -15.61 -27.10 9.09
C VAL A 487 -16.93 -26.60 8.49
N VAL A 488 -17.01 -26.36 7.18
CA VAL A 488 -18.27 -25.92 6.54
C VAL A 488 -19.32 -27.04 6.49
N VAL A 489 -18.87 -28.31 6.46
CA VAL A 489 -19.74 -29.49 6.56
C VAL A 489 -20.47 -29.56 7.90
N THR A 490 -19.88 -29.10 9.00
CA THR A 490 -20.54 -29.12 10.32
C THR A 490 -21.60 -28.03 10.46
N ILE A 491 -21.55 -26.99 9.61
CA ILE A 491 -22.47 -25.84 9.63
C ILE A 491 -23.59 -25.99 8.61
N SER A 492 -23.31 -26.43 7.37
CA SER A 492 -24.34 -26.66 6.35
C SER A 492 -23.87 -27.56 5.19
N GLN A 493 -24.58 -28.67 4.99
CA GLN A 493 -24.27 -29.65 3.93
C GLN A 493 -24.48 -29.07 2.52
N ALA A 494 -25.48 -28.22 2.33
CA ALA A 494 -25.77 -27.57 1.05
C ALA A 494 -24.70 -26.50 0.69
N ALA A 495 -24.25 -25.73 1.69
CA ALA A 495 -23.15 -24.77 1.51
C ALA A 495 -21.81 -25.47 1.24
N ALA A 496 -21.56 -26.62 1.88
CA ALA A 496 -20.39 -27.45 1.63
C ALA A 496 -20.38 -28.04 0.20
N GLY A 497 -21.55 -28.39 -0.35
CA GLY A 497 -21.68 -28.82 -1.76
C GLY A 497 -21.30 -27.72 -2.75
N LEU A 498 -21.77 -26.49 -2.51
CA LEU A 498 -21.43 -25.32 -3.32
C LEU A 498 -19.93 -24.97 -3.23
N LEU A 499 -19.36 -25.00 -2.02
CA LEU A 499 -17.94 -24.73 -1.81
C LEU A 499 -17.03 -25.77 -2.51
N ARG A 500 -17.39 -27.06 -2.48
CA ARG A 500 -16.68 -28.12 -3.23
C ARG A 500 -16.73 -27.88 -4.74
N TRP A 501 -17.89 -27.50 -5.26
CA TRP A 501 -18.06 -27.21 -6.68
C TRP A 501 -17.25 -25.99 -7.13
N VAL A 502 -17.25 -24.92 -6.32
CA VAL A 502 -16.45 -23.70 -6.58
C VAL A 502 -14.95 -24.00 -6.54
N LEU A 503 -14.47 -24.77 -5.57
CA LEU A 503 -13.07 -25.18 -5.47
C LEU A 503 -12.65 -26.08 -6.66
N ALA A 504 -13.53 -26.99 -7.08
CA ALA A 504 -13.29 -27.84 -8.25
C ALA A 504 -13.23 -27.03 -9.56
N MET A 505 -14.10 -26.03 -9.73
CA MET A 505 -14.08 -25.13 -10.89
C MET A 505 -12.85 -24.21 -10.91
N MET A 506 -12.41 -23.71 -9.74
CA MET A 506 -11.19 -22.90 -9.64
C MET A 506 -9.93 -23.71 -9.97
N ASN A 507 -9.83 -24.96 -9.50
CA ASN A 507 -8.72 -25.85 -9.85
C ASN A 507 -8.75 -26.25 -11.33
N TYR A 508 -9.92 -26.57 -11.87
CA TYR A 508 -10.07 -26.90 -13.29
C TYR A 508 -9.67 -25.72 -14.19
N TYR A 509 -10.11 -24.50 -13.85
CA TYR A 509 -9.74 -23.28 -14.57
C TYR A 509 -8.25 -22.95 -14.46
N GLY A 510 -7.64 -23.13 -13.28
CA GLY A 510 -6.20 -22.96 -13.08
C GLY A 510 -5.37 -23.92 -13.95
N ILE A 511 -5.79 -25.19 -14.04
CA ILE A 511 -5.17 -26.18 -14.92
C ILE A 511 -5.39 -25.82 -16.39
N LEU A 512 -6.59 -25.41 -16.80
CA LEU A 512 -6.89 -24.98 -18.17
C LEU A 512 -6.05 -23.79 -18.62
N LYS A 513 -5.86 -22.79 -17.75
CA LYS A 513 -5.04 -21.60 -18.03
C LYS A 513 -3.56 -21.91 -18.26
N VAL A 514 -3.05 -22.97 -17.66
CA VAL A 514 -1.64 -23.40 -17.82
C VAL A 514 -1.49 -24.41 -18.96
N VAL A 515 -2.46 -25.30 -19.15
CA VAL A 515 -2.38 -26.41 -20.11
C VAL A 515 -2.80 -25.99 -21.52
N ALA A 516 -3.80 -25.12 -21.68
CA ALA A 516 -4.25 -24.70 -23.02
C ALA A 516 -3.17 -23.94 -23.81
N PRO A 517 -2.42 -22.98 -23.23
CA PRO A 517 -1.32 -22.31 -23.95
C PRO A 517 -0.20 -23.28 -24.30
N LYS A 518 0.12 -24.23 -23.41
CA LYS A 518 1.14 -25.26 -23.65
C LYS A 518 0.72 -26.23 -24.76
N ARG A 519 -0.55 -26.67 -24.79
CA ARG A 519 -1.09 -27.50 -25.88
C ARG A 519 -1.08 -26.78 -27.22
N ASN A 520 -1.43 -25.49 -27.24
CA ASN A 520 -1.38 -24.69 -28.46
C ASN A 520 0.07 -24.46 -28.93
N ALA A 521 1.01 -24.24 -28.00
CA ALA A 521 2.43 -24.10 -28.32
C ALA A 521 3.04 -25.40 -28.86
N VAL A 522 2.67 -26.55 -28.29
CA VAL A 522 3.09 -27.88 -28.79
C VAL A 522 2.54 -28.12 -30.20
N ALA A 523 1.24 -27.89 -30.42
CA ALA A 523 0.63 -28.06 -31.75
C ALA A 523 1.26 -27.14 -32.81
N ALA A 524 1.62 -25.90 -32.44
CA ALA A 524 2.33 -24.98 -33.33
C ALA A 524 3.75 -25.46 -33.64
N ALA A 525 4.48 -25.95 -32.63
CA ALA A 525 5.85 -26.46 -32.79
C ALA A 525 5.89 -27.75 -33.63
N GLU A 526 4.93 -28.67 -33.43
CA GLU A 526 4.80 -29.90 -34.22
C GLU A 526 4.49 -29.58 -35.69
N LYS A 527 3.62 -28.60 -35.95
CA LYS A 527 3.33 -28.13 -37.31
C LYS A 527 4.57 -27.54 -37.98
N MET A 528 5.32 -26.68 -37.27
CA MET A 528 6.57 -26.10 -37.78
C MET A 528 7.62 -27.17 -38.08
N LEU A 529 7.78 -28.15 -37.20
CA LEU A 529 8.71 -29.27 -37.39
C LEU A 529 8.34 -30.10 -38.62
N SER A 530 7.05 -30.37 -38.82
CA SER A 530 6.57 -31.10 -40.00
C SER A 530 6.86 -30.36 -41.30
N THR A 531 6.66 -29.05 -41.34
CA THR A 531 6.95 -28.25 -42.54
C THR A 531 8.45 -28.19 -42.82
N ALA A 532 9.27 -27.95 -41.79
CA ALA A 532 10.72 -27.90 -41.94
C ALA A 532 11.33 -29.22 -42.41
N LYS A 533 10.80 -30.37 -41.94
CA LYS A 533 11.25 -31.69 -42.39
C LYS A 533 10.91 -31.96 -43.85
N ALA A 534 9.69 -31.62 -44.29
CA ALA A 534 9.29 -31.78 -45.68
C ALA A 534 10.12 -30.90 -46.64
N GLU A 535 10.50 -29.70 -46.20
CA GLU A 535 11.33 -28.79 -46.99
C GLU A 535 12.79 -29.23 -47.05
N LEU A 536 13.32 -29.78 -45.95
CA LEU A 536 14.65 -30.41 -45.93
C LEU A 536 14.73 -31.58 -46.90
N GLU A 537 13.74 -32.48 -46.87
CA GLU A 537 13.69 -33.67 -47.74
C GLU A 537 13.64 -33.26 -49.21
N ARG A 538 12.85 -32.23 -49.56
CA ARG A 538 12.83 -31.66 -50.92
C ARG A 538 14.19 -31.09 -51.35
N ILE A 539 14.87 -30.35 -50.47
CA ILE A 539 16.17 -29.75 -50.79
C ILE A 539 17.23 -30.86 -50.94
N GLU A 540 17.19 -31.90 -50.11
CA GLU A 540 18.09 -33.05 -50.23
C GLU A 540 17.89 -33.79 -51.55
N GLU A 541 16.65 -33.95 -52.04
CA GLU A 541 16.35 -34.51 -53.37
C GLU A 541 16.81 -33.60 -54.52
N GLU A 542 16.72 -32.28 -54.38
CA GLU A 542 17.22 -31.31 -55.38
C GLU A 542 18.75 -31.24 -55.44
N VAL A 543 19.45 -31.50 -54.33
CA VAL A 543 20.92 -31.52 -54.27
C VAL A 543 21.49 -32.88 -54.72
N ALA A 544 20.71 -33.95 -54.61
CA ALA A 544 21.12 -35.30 -55.00
C ALA A 544 20.94 -35.59 -56.51
N ASN A 545 20.15 -34.78 -57.24
CA ASN A 545 20.02 -34.80 -58.70
C ASN A 545 20.88 -33.72 -59.35
#